data_AF-A0A933X6U2-F1
#
_entry.id   AF-A0A933X6U2-F1
#
_cell.length_a   1.000
_cell.length_b   1.000
_cell.length_c   1.000
_cell.angle_alpha   90.00
_cell.angle_beta   90.00
_cell.angle_gamma   90.00
#
_symmetry.space_group_name_H-M   'P 1'
#
loop_
_entity.id
_entity.type
_entity.pdbx_description
1 polymer ?
#
loop_
_entity_poly.entity_id
_entity_poly.type
_entity_poly.pdbx_seq_one_letter_code
_entity_poly.pdbx_strand_id
1 'polypeptide(L)'
;MTAIRTLSALLLVPFLAASAAAGTVTLAPVQDGTLYSQSGSVANGAGDYLFAGTTAQSAKRRALVKFDVASAIPAGSTIVSAALVLNMSQSAVGPVDVRLHRVLASWGEGASNATGQEGTGTTAQAGDATWTMRFFPGTPWTTPGGDFAATPSAIHTVDFGPNDTWSSLATASDVQAWLNAPSSNFGWILIGPEGAGASAKRFDSRTNPTVANRPQLVIDFTPPLVPANYCTATVNSTGLPGRLDALNAPSLANGALQLAASNLPPNTSCTFFFGTERTETPLGNGNLCVTGNLLRLGTSQASPGGVATRSASYANAPGNAINPFSTWCFQAQYRNVAAGGAGFNQTDGLAVTFSP
;
A
#
# COMPACT_ATOMS: atom_id res chain seq x y z
N MET A 1 54.65 -34.10 -30.55
CA MET A 1 53.45 -34.24 -29.69
C MET A 1 53.05 -32.84 -29.25
N THR A 2 52.12 -32.24 -29.97
CA THR A 2 51.72 -30.84 -29.82
C THR A 2 50.47 -30.80 -28.95
N ALA A 3 50.57 -30.27 -27.73
CA ALA A 3 49.46 -30.21 -26.79
C ALA A 3 48.50 -29.06 -27.16
N ILE A 4 47.29 -29.40 -27.60
CA ILE A 4 46.20 -28.46 -27.81
C ILE A 4 45.60 -28.13 -26.43
N ARG A 5 45.77 -26.88 -25.98
CA ARG A 5 45.09 -26.34 -24.81
C ARG A 5 43.75 -25.75 -25.25
N THR A 6 42.66 -26.43 -24.91
CA THR A 6 41.29 -25.92 -25.04
C THR A 6 41.04 -24.83 -23.99
N LEU A 7 40.85 -23.58 -24.43
CA LEU A 7 40.33 -22.50 -23.60
C LEU A 7 38.81 -22.68 -23.46
N SER A 8 38.32 -22.96 -22.25
CA SER A 8 36.90 -22.83 -21.93
C SER A 8 36.56 -21.35 -21.72
N ALA A 9 35.79 -20.77 -22.65
CA ALA A 9 35.22 -19.45 -22.48
C ALA A 9 34.02 -19.52 -21.51
N LEU A 10 34.17 -18.90 -20.34
CA LEU A 10 33.08 -18.72 -19.38
C LEU A 10 32.14 -17.64 -19.95
N LEU A 11 30.97 -18.04 -20.46
CA LEU A 11 29.93 -17.10 -20.90
C LEU A 11 29.36 -16.39 -19.67
N LEU A 12 29.74 -15.13 -19.46
CA LEU A 12 29.12 -14.26 -18.47
C LEU A 12 27.75 -13.83 -19.04
N VAL A 13 26.66 -14.39 -18.53
CA VAL A 13 25.30 -13.91 -18.85
C VAL A 13 25.09 -12.61 -18.05
N PRO A 14 24.96 -11.44 -18.69
CA PRO A 14 24.63 -10.22 -17.98
C PRO A 14 23.21 -10.34 -17.42
N PHE A 15 23.09 -10.37 -16.09
CA PHE A 15 21.82 -10.08 -15.42
C PHE A 15 21.48 -8.63 -15.72
N LEU A 16 20.60 -8.39 -16.69
CA LEU A 16 19.92 -7.11 -16.84
C LEU A 16 19.08 -6.90 -15.58
N ALA A 17 19.57 -6.07 -14.67
CA ALA A 17 18.75 -5.60 -13.55
C ALA A 17 17.55 -4.86 -14.14
N ALA A 18 16.36 -5.43 -13.99
CA ALA A 18 15.12 -4.75 -14.36
C ALA A 18 15.06 -3.44 -13.55
N SER A 19 15.01 -2.31 -14.25
CA SER A 19 14.74 -1.02 -13.62
C SER A 19 13.42 -1.13 -12.87
N ALA A 20 13.48 -1.03 -11.54
CA ALA A 20 12.28 -1.07 -10.74
C ALA A 20 11.54 0.26 -10.94
N ALA A 21 10.36 0.22 -11.56
CA ALA A 21 9.57 1.41 -11.80
C ALA A 21 9.10 1.99 -10.46
N ALA A 22 9.50 3.21 -10.13
CA ALA A 22 9.01 3.93 -8.96
C ALA A 22 7.56 4.39 -9.21
N GLY A 23 6.69 4.16 -8.24
CA GLY A 23 5.33 4.68 -8.17
C GLY A 23 5.19 5.74 -7.09
N THR A 24 4.26 6.66 -7.29
CA THR A 24 3.89 7.68 -6.29
C THR A 24 2.38 7.61 -6.05
N VAL A 25 1.97 7.68 -4.79
CA VAL A 25 0.56 7.81 -4.39
C VAL A 25 0.40 8.92 -3.37
N THR A 26 -0.71 9.66 -3.46
CA THR A 26 -1.10 10.68 -2.48
C THR A 26 -2.39 10.25 -1.79
N LEU A 27 -2.34 10.08 -0.47
CA LEU A 27 -3.46 9.62 0.35
C LEU A 27 -4.05 10.76 1.16
N ALA A 28 -5.38 10.80 1.26
CA ALA A 28 -6.09 11.60 2.24
C ALA A 28 -6.21 10.82 3.57
N PRO A 29 -6.29 11.50 4.74
CA PRO A 29 -6.51 10.83 6.00
C PRO A 29 -7.88 10.14 6.05
N VAL A 30 -7.89 8.93 6.61
CA VAL A 30 -9.12 8.20 6.93
C VAL A 30 -9.64 8.48 8.34
N GLN A 31 -8.81 9.10 9.17
CA GLN A 31 -9.15 9.48 10.54
C GLN A 31 -8.24 10.62 11.00
N ASP A 32 -8.78 11.66 11.64
CA ASP A 32 -7.99 12.67 12.36
C ASP A 32 -8.73 13.20 13.59
N GLY A 33 -8.05 13.99 14.41
CA GLY A 33 -8.66 14.62 15.58
C GLY A 33 -7.64 15.29 16.50
N THR A 34 -8.11 16.16 17.40
CA THR A 34 -7.25 16.85 18.39
C THR A 34 -7.49 16.35 19.81
N LEU A 35 -6.39 16.09 20.53
CA LEU A 35 -6.39 15.82 21.97
C LEU A 35 -6.17 17.14 22.75
N TYR A 36 -6.93 17.31 23.83
CA TYR A 36 -7.03 18.57 24.57
C TYR A 36 -6.72 18.36 26.07
N SER A 37 -5.55 18.77 26.54
CA SER A 37 -5.10 18.39 27.90
C SER A 37 -5.86 19.01 29.07
N GLN A 38 -6.69 20.02 28.83
CA GLN A 38 -7.45 20.70 29.87
C GLN A 38 -8.63 19.87 30.40
N SER A 39 -9.07 18.85 29.66
CA SER A 39 -10.19 18.00 30.07
C SER A 39 -10.15 16.64 29.37
N GLY A 40 -10.46 15.58 30.11
CA GLY A 40 -10.64 14.23 29.57
C GLY A 40 -11.96 14.02 28.81
N SER A 41 -12.84 15.02 28.80
CA SER A 41 -14.20 14.95 28.24
C SER A 41 -14.42 15.90 27.08
N VAL A 42 -13.34 16.42 26.48
CA VAL A 42 -13.41 17.25 25.28
C VAL A 42 -12.62 16.64 24.13
N ALA A 43 -13.14 16.79 22.92
CA ALA A 43 -12.60 16.27 21.68
C ALA A 43 -12.97 17.20 20.52
N ASN A 44 -12.40 16.89 19.35
CA ASN A 44 -12.77 17.50 18.08
C ASN A 44 -12.40 16.54 16.95
N GLY A 45 -13.25 15.54 16.70
CA GLY A 45 -13.08 14.56 15.63
C GLY A 45 -13.67 14.98 14.30
N ALA A 46 -14.57 15.99 14.27
CA ALA A 46 -15.25 16.41 13.05
C ALA A 46 -15.04 17.91 12.70
N GLY A 47 -14.18 18.61 13.44
CA GLY A 47 -13.90 20.03 13.23
C GLY A 47 -12.94 20.31 12.08
N ASP A 48 -12.88 21.56 11.64
CA ASP A 48 -12.10 21.99 10.48
C ASP A 48 -10.60 22.10 10.74
N TYR A 49 -10.17 21.98 12.01
CA TYR A 49 -8.79 22.24 12.41
C TYR A 49 -8.20 21.18 13.36
N LEU A 50 -6.89 20.98 13.20
CA LEU A 50 -6.02 20.17 14.05
C LEU A 50 -5.03 21.07 14.81
N PHE A 51 -4.63 20.68 16.02
CA PHE A 51 -3.71 21.48 16.83
C PHE A 51 -2.56 20.67 17.42
N ALA A 52 -1.36 21.24 17.41
CA ALA A 52 -0.19 20.68 18.08
C ALA A 52 0.58 21.76 18.86
N GLY A 53 1.02 21.45 20.08
CA GLY A 53 1.79 22.37 20.94
C GLY A 53 0.99 22.90 22.12
N THR A 54 1.46 23.98 22.74
CA THR A 54 0.94 24.52 24.01
C THR A 54 0.25 25.86 23.79
N THR A 55 -0.95 26.03 24.33
CA THR A 55 -1.69 27.30 24.27
C THR A 55 -1.08 28.34 25.22
N ALA A 56 -1.51 29.60 25.11
CA ALA A 56 -1.12 30.66 26.04
C ALA A 56 -1.58 30.40 27.50
N GLN A 57 -2.56 29.51 27.71
CA GLN A 57 -3.04 29.07 29.03
C GLN A 57 -2.37 27.76 29.50
N SER A 58 -1.22 27.40 28.91
CA SER A 58 -0.45 26.20 29.27
C SER A 58 -1.18 24.86 29.04
N ALA A 59 -2.24 24.85 28.22
CA ALA A 59 -2.92 23.62 27.82
C ALA A 59 -2.24 23.02 26.58
N LYS A 60 -2.04 21.71 26.57
CA LYS A 60 -1.39 20.98 25.48
C LYS A 60 -2.40 20.52 24.44
N ARG A 61 -1.98 20.53 23.18
CA ARG A 61 -2.70 20.05 22.00
C ARG A 61 -1.83 19.05 21.27
N ARG A 62 -2.44 17.96 20.84
CA ARG A 62 -1.79 16.95 20.00
C ARG A 62 -2.77 16.52 18.93
N ALA A 63 -2.33 16.50 17.68
CA ALA A 63 -3.18 16.07 16.57
C ALA A 63 -2.90 14.60 16.25
N LEU A 64 -3.94 13.80 16.06
CA LEU A 64 -3.87 12.44 15.56
C LEU A 64 -4.25 12.44 14.08
N VAL A 65 -3.56 11.64 13.27
CA VAL A 65 -3.85 11.47 11.85
C VAL A 65 -3.53 10.04 11.41
N LYS A 66 -4.42 9.42 10.64
CA LYS A 66 -4.26 8.06 10.12
C LYS A 66 -4.62 7.99 8.65
N PHE A 67 -3.87 7.19 7.90
CA PHE A 67 -4.05 6.93 6.47
C PHE A 67 -4.27 5.45 6.22
N ASP A 68 -5.02 5.09 5.17
CA ASP A 68 -5.15 3.71 4.73
C ASP A 68 -4.11 3.40 3.63
N VAL A 69 -2.98 2.86 4.06
CA VAL A 69 -1.84 2.55 3.17
C VAL A 69 -2.07 1.26 2.38
N ALA A 70 -2.67 0.25 3.03
CA ALA A 70 -2.70 -1.12 2.49
C ALA A 70 -3.72 -1.31 1.37
N SER A 71 -4.77 -0.48 1.32
CA SER A 71 -5.71 -0.48 0.19
C SER A 71 -5.17 0.26 -1.03
N ALA A 72 -4.20 1.17 -0.86
CA ALA A 72 -3.69 2.03 -1.91
C ALA A 72 -2.36 1.58 -2.51
N ILE A 73 -1.54 0.84 -1.76
CA ILE A 73 -0.23 0.37 -2.20
C ILE A 73 -0.23 -1.16 -2.28
N PRO A 74 0.28 -1.76 -3.37
CA PRO A 74 0.34 -3.20 -3.50
C PRO A 74 1.17 -3.86 -2.39
N ALA A 75 0.66 -4.95 -1.84
CA ALA A 75 1.40 -5.76 -0.88
C ALA A 75 2.74 -6.23 -1.47
N GLY A 76 3.82 -6.18 -0.68
CA GLY A 76 5.17 -6.51 -1.13
C GLY A 76 5.92 -5.37 -1.83
N SER A 77 5.31 -4.19 -1.95
CA SER A 77 6.03 -2.99 -2.39
C SER A 77 7.07 -2.57 -1.35
N THR A 78 8.17 -1.99 -1.83
CA THR A 78 9.18 -1.34 -1.00
C THR A 78 8.89 0.15 -0.95
N ILE A 79 8.65 0.71 0.24
CA ILE A 79 8.47 2.15 0.44
C ILE A 79 9.83 2.83 0.32
N VAL A 80 9.93 3.81 -0.57
CA VAL A 80 11.14 4.61 -0.82
C VAL A 80 11.11 5.87 0.03
N SER A 81 9.97 6.57 0.05
CA SER A 81 9.77 7.80 0.82
C SER A 81 8.34 7.88 1.35
N ALA A 82 8.14 8.59 2.46
CA ALA A 82 6.81 8.94 2.95
C ALA A 82 6.84 10.33 3.58
N ALA A 83 6.03 11.24 3.06
CA ALA A 83 5.96 12.63 3.45
C ALA A 83 4.54 13.00 3.89
N LEU A 84 4.36 13.32 5.17
CA LEU A 84 3.12 13.95 5.65
C LEU A 84 3.20 15.44 5.35
N VAL A 85 2.21 15.96 4.63
CA VAL A 85 2.08 17.37 4.27
C VAL A 85 0.85 17.95 4.95
N LEU A 86 1.03 19.06 5.68
CA LEU A 86 -0.05 19.81 6.33
C LEU A 86 0.02 21.29 5.94
N ASN A 87 -1.13 21.95 5.92
CA ASN A 87 -1.22 23.40 5.82
C ASN A 87 -1.36 24.01 7.22
N MET A 88 -0.39 24.83 7.66
CA MET A 88 -0.52 25.58 8.90
C MET A 88 -1.34 26.84 8.66
N SER A 89 -2.55 26.89 9.23
CA SER A 89 -3.51 27.98 8.97
C SER A 89 -3.50 29.07 10.04
N GLN A 90 -2.89 28.85 11.21
CA GLN A 90 -2.76 29.88 12.26
C GLN A 90 -1.71 29.56 13.32
N SER A 91 -1.00 30.60 13.77
CA SER A 91 -0.07 30.54 14.89
C SER A 91 0.01 31.90 15.60
N ALA A 92 0.24 31.90 16.92
CA ALA A 92 0.51 33.11 17.71
C ALA A 92 2.02 33.31 17.99
N VAL A 93 2.85 32.39 17.52
CA VAL A 93 4.30 32.35 17.75
C VAL A 93 5.05 32.06 16.46
N GLY A 94 6.34 32.41 16.43
CA GLY A 94 7.22 32.15 15.31
C GLY A 94 7.54 30.65 15.10
N PRO A 95 8.59 30.33 14.33
CA PRO A 95 8.95 28.96 14.01
C PRO A 95 9.14 28.08 15.25
N VAL A 96 8.56 26.87 15.25
CA VAL A 96 8.78 25.86 16.32
C VAL A 96 8.87 24.45 15.75
N ASP A 97 9.67 23.61 16.40
CA ASP A 97 9.78 22.20 16.03
C ASP A 97 8.55 21.40 16.46
N VAL A 98 7.82 20.90 15.48
CA VAL A 98 6.72 19.96 15.68
C VAL A 98 7.19 18.57 15.28
N ARG A 99 6.96 17.61 16.16
CA ARG A 99 7.44 16.23 16.04
C ARG A 99 6.31 15.30 15.65
N LEU A 100 6.59 14.40 14.72
CA LEU A 100 5.69 13.34 14.28
C LEU A 100 6.10 12.03 14.99
N HIS A 101 5.18 11.39 15.70
CA HIS A 101 5.44 10.15 16.42
C HIS A 101 4.46 9.06 16.00
N ARG A 102 4.93 7.81 15.84
CA ARG A 102 4.06 6.66 15.55
C ARG A 102 3.18 6.33 16.74
N VAL A 103 1.87 6.23 16.51
CA VAL A 103 0.89 5.82 17.52
C VAL A 103 0.95 4.31 17.72
N LEU A 104 0.84 3.85 18.96
CA LEU A 104 1.04 2.45 19.37
C LEU A 104 -0.26 1.70 19.71
N ALA A 105 -1.39 2.41 19.76
CA ALA A 105 -2.69 1.84 20.05
C ALA A 105 -3.76 2.41 19.12
N SER A 106 -4.77 1.61 18.81
CA SER A 106 -5.95 2.11 18.10
C SER A 106 -6.68 3.18 18.90
N TRP A 107 -7.30 4.11 18.18
CA TRP A 107 -8.06 5.22 18.73
C TRP A 107 -9.24 5.52 17.81
N GLY A 108 -10.23 6.25 18.30
CA GLY A 108 -11.44 6.57 17.55
C GLY A 108 -11.60 8.05 17.24
N GLU A 109 -12.46 8.32 16.27
CA GLU A 109 -12.88 9.66 15.83
C GLU A 109 -14.42 9.68 15.92
N GLY A 110 -14.94 10.50 16.83
CA GLY A 110 -16.38 10.70 17.00
C GLY A 110 -16.85 11.93 16.23
N ALA A 111 -18.13 12.23 16.34
CA ALA A 111 -18.76 13.34 15.62
C ALA A 111 -18.68 14.69 16.38
N SER A 112 -17.87 14.78 17.44
CA SER A 112 -17.63 16.05 18.13
C SER A 112 -17.02 17.09 17.19
N ASN A 113 -17.77 18.16 16.97
CA ASN A 113 -17.42 19.26 16.10
C ASN A 113 -17.43 20.58 16.92
N ALA A 114 -16.24 21.08 17.23
CA ALA A 114 -16.08 22.35 17.92
C ALA A 114 -16.43 23.52 17.00
N THR A 115 -17.05 24.56 17.53
CA THR A 115 -17.42 25.74 16.73
C THR A 115 -16.32 26.80 16.73
N GLY A 116 -16.33 27.67 15.72
CA GLY A 116 -15.47 28.85 15.67
C GLY A 116 -14.00 28.52 15.42
N GLN A 117 -13.13 28.80 16.39
CA GLN A 117 -11.68 28.62 16.22
C GLN A 117 -11.16 27.29 16.77
N GLU A 118 -12.02 26.46 17.38
CA GLU A 118 -11.78 25.05 17.74
C GLU A 118 -10.62 24.74 18.72
N GLY A 119 -9.84 25.73 19.13
CA GLY A 119 -8.66 25.56 20.00
C GLY A 119 -8.96 25.04 21.41
N THR A 120 -10.23 24.98 21.83
CA THR A 120 -10.69 24.43 23.11
C THR A 120 -11.40 23.09 22.99
N GLY A 121 -11.71 22.65 21.77
CA GLY A 121 -12.56 21.48 21.53
C GLY A 121 -14.01 21.71 21.95
N THR A 122 -14.80 20.64 21.89
CA THR A 122 -16.18 20.59 22.38
C THR A 122 -16.39 19.33 23.22
N THR A 123 -17.56 19.16 23.83
CA THR A 123 -17.92 17.94 24.57
C THR A 123 -17.69 16.70 23.71
N ALA A 124 -16.92 15.74 24.22
CA ALA A 124 -16.63 14.49 23.54
C ALA A 124 -17.88 13.64 23.38
N GLN A 125 -18.01 13.01 22.21
CA GLN A 125 -19.04 12.05 21.87
C GLN A 125 -18.47 10.62 21.92
N ALA A 126 -19.37 9.64 21.88
CA ALA A 126 -18.97 8.24 21.88
C ALA A 126 -18.04 7.94 20.70
N GLY A 127 -16.90 7.29 20.97
CA GLY A 127 -15.89 6.96 19.98
C GLY A 127 -14.75 7.97 19.86
N ASP A 128 -14.87 9.20 20.38
CA ASP A 128 -13.79 10.19 20.28
C ASP A 128 -12.51 9.78 21.02
N ALA A 129 -11.36 10.15 20.45
CA ALA A 129 -10.13 10.24 21.22
C ALA A 129 -10.10 11.57 21.99
N THR A 130 -9.92 11.47 23.31
CA THR A 130 -9.71 12.59 24.24
C THR A 130 -8.32 12.50 24.85
N TRP A 131 -7.95 13.47 25.68
CA TRP A 131 -6.68 13.41 26.40
C TRP A 131 -6.53 12.14 27.25
N THR A 132 -7.60 11.62 27.83
CA THR A 132 -7.56 10.46 28.73
C THR A 132 -8.06 9.17 28.08
N MET A 133 -8.87 9.26 27.02
CA MET A 133 -9.50 8.10 26.38
C MET A 133 -9.08 7.97 24.91
N ARG A 134 -8.72 6.76 24.48
CA ARG A 134 -8.52 6.45 23.06
C ARG A 134 -9.84 6.14 22.35
N PHE A 135 -10.84 5.67 23.10
CA PHE A 135 -12.25 5.59 22.67
C PHE A 135 -13.14 6.05 23.83
N PHE A 136 -13.61 7.30 23.78
CA PHE A 136 -14.49 7.86 24.80
C PHE A 136 -15.86 7.17 24.81
N PRO A 137 -16.46 6.94 25.98
CA PRO A 137 -15.92 7.11 27.34
C PRO A 137 -15.22 5.86 27.89
N GLY A 138 -15.11 4.77 27.11
CA GLY A 138 -14.90 3.43 27.63
C GLY A 138 -13.46 2.91 27.67
N THR A 139 -12.56 3.40 26.81
CA THR A 139 -11.20 2.84 26.69
C THR A 139 -10.14 3.92 26.92
N PRO A 140 -9.35 3.84 28.01
CA PRO A 140 -8.30 4.81 28.30
C PRO A 140 -7.07 4.62 27.42
N TRP A 141 -6.27 5.69 27.30
CA TRP A 141 -4.86 5.56 26.94
C TRP A 141 -4.07 4.92 28.10
N THR A 142 -2.94 4.29 27.82
CA THR A 142 -2.03 3.86 28.89
C THR A 142 -1.41 5.07 29.58
N THR A 143 -1.00 6.07 28.80
CA THR A 143 -0.55 7.37 29.29
C THR A 143 -1.45 8.48 28.74
N PRO A 144 -2.00 9.39 29.59
CA PRO A 144 -2.78 10.52 29.10
C PRO A 144 -2.02 11.35 28.06
N GLY A 145 -2.71 11.70 26.97
CA GLY A 145 -2.16 12.39 25.81
C GLY A 145 -1.71 11.48 24.67
N GLY A 146 -1.96 10.17 24.76
CA GLY A 146 -1.72 9.21 23.69
C GLY A 146 -0.61 8.21 23.99
N ASP A 147 -0.73 7.01 23.42
CA ASP A 147 0.30 5.97 23.43
C ASP A 147 1.09 6.03 22.12
N PHE A 148 2.34 6.48 22.16
CA PHE A 148 3.17 6.71 20.97
C PHE A 148 4.64 6.35 21.21
N ALA A 149 5.38 6.12 20.13
CA ALA A 149 6.81 5.84 20.18
C ALA A 149 7.59 7.09 20.64
N ALA A 150 8.46 6.93 21.65
CA ALA A 150 9.21 8.04 22.22
C ALA A 150 10.13 8.74 21.21
N THR A 151 10.77 7.99 20.32
CA THR A 151 11.55 8.53 19.21
C THR A 151 10.62 9.05 18.11
N PRO A 152 10.72 10.32 17.69
CA PRO A 152 9.93 10.84 16.60
C PRO A 152 10.35 10.21 15.27
N SER A 153 9.37 9.94 14.43
CA SER A 153 9.57 9.52 13.04
C SER A 153 10.10 10.67 12.21
N ALA A 154 9.68 11.92 12.47
CA ALA A 154 10.22 13.10 11.83
C ALA A 154 10.08 14.33 12.72
N ILE A 155 10.91 15.34 12.46
CA ILE A 155 10.85 16.66 13.08
C ILE A 155 10.85 17.67 11.96
N HIS A 156 9.94 18.63 12.00
CA HIS A 156 9.89 19.74 11.06
C HIS A 156 9.69 21.04 11.82
N THR A 157 10.41 22.09 11.42
CA THR A 157 10.26 23.42 12.00
C THR A 157 9.12 24.12 11.28
N VAL A 158 7.98 24.23 11.95
CA VAL A 158 6.75 24.80 11.41
C VAL A 158 6.73 26.30 11.59
N ASP A 159 6.54 27.03 10.49
CA ASP A 159 6.29 28.47 10.45
C ASP A 159 5.03 28.77 9.62
N PHE A 160 4.63 30.04 9.53
CA PHE A 160 3.44 30.44 8.75
C PHE A 160 3.63 30.17 7.26
N GLY A 161 2.85 29.24 6.72
CA GLY A 161 2.81 28.95 5.29
C GLY A 161 2.17 27.61 4.95
N PRO A 162 1.99 27.34 3.65
CA PRO A 162 1.49 26.05 3.19
C PRO A 162 2.58 24.98 3.14
N ASN A 163 2.15 23.73 3.11
CA ASN A 163 2.97 22.55 2.80
C ASN A 163 4.09 22.24 3.81
N ASP A 164 3.85 22.44 5.11
CA ASP A 164 4.73 21.91 6.15
C ASP A 164 4.86 20.40 5.99
N THR A 165 6.09 19.91 5.85
CA THR A 165 6.36 18.53 5.39
C THR A 165 7.23 17.77 6.39
N TRP A 166 6.70 16.66 6.90
CA TRP A 166 7.44 15.71 7.72
C TRP A 166 7.83 14.50 6.87
N SER A 167 9.12 14.36 6.58
CA SER A 167 9.67 13.25 5.82
C SER A 167 11.03 12.83 6.37
N SER A 168 11.24 11.52 6.51
CA SER A 168 12.51 10.93 6.93
C SER A 168 12.55 9.44 6.53
N LEU A 169 13.68 8.77 6.82
CA LEU A 169 13.75 7.31 6.70
C LEU A 169 12.82 6.59 7.68
N ALA A 170 12.54 7.18 8.85
CA ALA A 170 11.65 6.58 9.85
C ALA A 170 10.16 6.73 9.45
N THR A 171 9.75 7.80 8.75
CA THR A 171 8.39 7.87 8.20
C THR A 171 8.18 6.82 7.10
N ALA A 172 9.18 6.61 6.23
CA ALA A 172 9.13 5.52 5.25
C ALA A 172 9.07 4.14 5.93
N SER A 173 9.84 3.95 7.01
CA SER A 173 9.86 2.69 7.79
C SER A 173 8.52 2.42 8.48
N ASP A 174 7.87 3.45 9.04
CA ASP A 174 6.54 3.33 9.64
C ASP A 174 5.51 2.90 8.59
N VAL A 175 5.50 3.56 7.42
CA VAL A 175 4.59 3.22 6.30
C VAL A 175 4.87 1.82 5.75
N GLN A 176 6.14 1.41 5.64
CA GLN A 176 6.49 0.03 5.26
C GLN A 176 5.95 -0.99 6.27
N ALA A 177 6.06 -0.71 7.57
CA ALA A 177 5.53 -1.57 8.61
C ALA A 177 4.00 -1.67 8.54
N TRP A 178 3.31 -0.56 8.26
CA TRP A 178 1.86 -0.54 8.06
C TRP A 178 1.42 -1.29 6.81
N LEU A 179 2.17 -1.20 5.72
CA LEU A 179 1.91 -1.98 4.51
C LEU A 179 2.08 -3.48 4.77
N ASN A 180 3.11 -3.87 5.51
CA ASN A 180 3.41 -5.27 5.83
C ASN A 180 2.44 -5.87 6.86
N ALA A 181 1.96 -5.06 7.81
CA ALA A 181 1.03 -5.46 8.85
C ALA A 181 -0.06 -4.39 9.06
N PRO A 182 -1.11 -4.36 8.21
CA PRO A 182 -2.13 -3.31 8.24
C PRO A 182 -2.87 -3.16 9.57
N SER A 183 -3.01 -4.24 10.35
CA SER A 183 -3.62 -4.22 11.68
C SER A 183 -2.80 -3.43 12.72
N SER A 184 -1.55 -3.11 12.43
CA SER A 184 -0.67 -2.28 13.28
C SER A 184 -0.71 -0.79 12.92
N ASN A 185 -1.44 -0.41 11.87
CA ASN A 185 -1.55 0.97 11.42
C ASN A 185 -2.54 1.76 12.30
N PHE A 186 -1.97 2.54 13.22
CA PHE A 186 -2.70 3.48 14.08
C PHE A 186 -2.41 4.95 13.72
N GLY A 187 -1.65 5.19 12.65
CA GLY A 187 -1.26 6.53 12.22
C GLY A 187 -0.18 7.19 13.09
N TRP A 188 -0.14 8.51 13.01
CA TRP A 188 0.81 9.35 13.72
C TRP A 188 0.12 10.35 14.65
N ILE A 189 0.87 10.82 15.65
CA ILE A 189 0.53 11.94 16.51
C ILE A 189 1.54 13.08 16.30
N LEU A 190 1.03 14.31 16.15
CA LEU A 190 1.84 15.53 16.08
C LEU A 190 1.93 16.18 17.45
N ILE A 191 3.16 16.45 17.88
CA ILE A 191 3.47 17.02 19.18
C ILE A 191 4.42 18.22 18.99
N GLY A 192 3.91 19.42 19.27
CA GLY A 192 4.73 20.63 19.36
C GLY A 192 5.43 20.73 20.73
N PRO A 193 6.23 21.79 20.97
CA PRO A 193 6.90 21.98 22.27
C PRO A 193 5.90 22.07 23.44
N GLU A 194 6.08 21.23 24.46
CA GLU A 194 5.19 21.17 25.64
C GLU A 194 5.81 21.74 26.93
N GLY A 195 6.59 22.82 26.79
CA GLY A 195 7.29 23.50 27.88
C GLY A 195 6.61 24.78 28.36
N ALA A 196 7.37 25.65 29.03
CA ALA A 196 6.91 26.97 29.43
C ALA A 196 6.78 27.89 28.20
N GLY A 197 5.57 28.39 27.94
CA GLY A 197 5.27 29.32 26.84
C GLY A 197 4.30 28.76 25.80
N ALA A 198 3.73 29.66 25.00
CA ALA A 198 2.87 29.27 23.89
C ALA A 198 3.72 28.72 22.73
N SER A 199 3.24 27.65 22.12
CA SER A 199 3.87 27.01 20.95
C SER A 199 2.84 26.44 19.97
N ALA A 200 1.55 26.60 20.25
CA ALA A 200 0.47 25.99 19.49
C ALA A 200 0.48 26.42 18.02
N LYS A 201 0.42 25.43 17.14
CA LYS A 201 0.17 25.54 15.70
C LYS A 201 -1.21 24.97 15.39
N ARG A 202 -1.93 25.62 14.48
CA ARG A 202 -3.19 25.12 13.91
C ARG A 202 -2.95 24.66 12.48
N PHE A 203 -3.38 23.46 12.17
CA PHE A 203 -3.37 22.89 10.84
C PHE A 203 -4.80 22.66 10.36
N ASP A 204 -5.01 22.64 9.04
CA ASP A 204 -6.31 22.27 8.49
C ASP A 204 -6.53 20.75 8.57
N SER A 205 -7.73 20.32 8.97
CA SER A 205 -8.11 18.90 9.11
C SER A 205 -8.55 18.28 7.78
N ARG A 206 -8.84 16.98 7.78
CA ARG A 206 -9.41 16.25 6.64
C ARG A 206 -10.83 16.69 6.28
N THR A 207 -11.56 17.28 7.22
CA THR A 207 -12.93 17.77 7.03
C THR A 207 -12.99 19.24 6.65
N ASN A 208 -11.87 19.98 6.76
CA ASN A 208 -11.77 21.40 6.41
C ASN A 208 -12.45 21.72 5.07
N PRO A 209 -13.20 22.84 4.96
CA PRO A 209 -13.96 23.16 3.74
C PRO A 209 -13.06 23.44 2.53
N THR A 210 -11.81 23.86 2.74
CA THR A 210 -10.86 24.11 1.66
C THR A 210 -10.07 22.83 1.34
N VAL A 211 -10.55 22.07 0.36
CA VAL A 211 -9.97 20.76 -0.04
C VAL A 211 -8.46 20.84 -0.33
N ALA A 212 -7.99 21.93 -0.93
CA ALA A 212 -6.58 22.11 -1.28
C ALA A 212 -5.64 22.20 -0.07
N ASN A 213 -6.17 22.51 1.13
CA ASN A 213 -5.39 22.63 2.36
C ASN A 213 -5.41 21.37 3.22
N ARG A 214 -6.22 20.37 2.85
CA ARG A 214 -6.39 19.16 3.65
C ARG A 214 -5.08 18.38 3.74
N PRO A 215 -4.84 17.65 4.85
CA PRO A 215 -3.65 16.84 5.02
C PRO A 215 -3.46 15.83 3.87
N GLN A 216 -2.21 15.56 3.53
CA GLN A 216 -1.85 14.56 2.53
C GLN A 216 -0.68 13.71 3.02
N LEU A 217 -0.70 12.42 2.68
CA LEU A 217 0.47 11.55 2.79
C LEU A 217 0.93 11.19 1.37
N VAL A 218 2.08 11.73 0.97
CA VAL A 218 2.72 11.43 -0.31
C VAL A 218 3.72 10.31 -0.10
N ILE A 219 3.61 9.23 -0.86
CA ILE A 219 4.43 8.03 -0.71
C ILE A 219 5.03 7.68 -2.06
N ASP A 220 6.36 7.63 -2.12
CA ASP A 220 7.07 7.00 -3.21
C ASP A 220 7.40 5.56 -2.85
N PHE A 221 7.16 4.63 -3.75
CA PHE A 221 7.41 3.22 -3.54
C PHE A 221 7.87 2.52 -4.82
N THR A 222 8.45 1.36 -4.66
CA THR A 222 8.75 0.44 -5.75
C THR A 222 7.80 -0.74 -5.60
N PRO A 223 6.90 -1.00 -6.59
CA PRO A 223 6.04 -2.17 -6.57
C PRO A 223 6.86 -3.47 -6.44
N PRO A 224 6.27 -4.56 -5.93
CA PRO A 224 6.95 -5.85 -5.88
C PRO A 224 7.43 -6.22 -7.29
N LEU A 225 8.74 -6.43 -7.43
CA LEU A 225 9.39 -6.71 -8.72
C LEU A 225 9.07 -8.11 -9.29
N VAL A 226 8.22 -8.90 -8.63
CA VAL A 226 8.13 -10.34 -8.92
C VAL A 226 6.69 -10.79 -9.10
N PRO A 227 6.32 -11.19 -10.32
CA PRO A 227 5.20 -12.09 -10.57
C PRO A 227 5.30 -13.31 -9.64
N ALA A 228 4.32 -13.49 -8.76
CA ALA A 228 4.34 -14.55 -7.78
C ALA A 228 3.51 -15.73 -8.26
N ASN A 229 4.15 -16.87 -8.48
CA ASN A 229 3.45 -18.12 -8.72
C ASN A 229 2.76 -18.59 -7.43
N TYR A 230 1.54 -19.07 -7.56
CA TYR A 230 0.72 -19.62 -6.48
C TYR A 230 -0.16 -20.74 -7.04
N CYS A 231 -0.82 -21.49 -6.15
CA CYS A 231 -1.67 -22.63 -6.50
C CYS A 231 -0.88 -23.80 -7.12
N THR A 232 -1.22 -25.02 -6.72
CA THR A 232 -0.43 -26.20 -7.11
C THR A 232 -0.85 -26.70 -8.48
N ALA A 233 0.06 -26.68 -9.45
CA ALA A 233 -0.13 -27.35 -10.74
C ALA A 233 0.01 -28.87 -10.60
N THR A 234 -0.88 -29.63 -11.22
CA THR A 234 -0.81 -31.09 -11.24
C THR A 234 0.02 -31.58 -12.44
N VAL A 235 0.61 -32.76 -12.30
CA VAL A 235 1.40 -33.39 -13.36
C VAL A 235 0.52 -33.70 -14.59
N ASN A 236 1.00 -33.39 -15.78
CA ASN A 236 0.32 -33.68 -17.05
C ASN A 236 0.90 -34.92 -17.77
N SER A 237 0.46 -35.20 -19.00
CA SER A 237 0.88 -36.41 -19.73
C SER A 237 2.38 -36.47 -20.06
N THR A 238 3.11 -35.36 -19.90
CA THR A 238 4.57 -35.31 -20.08
C THR A 238 5.34 -35.72 -18.82
N GLY A 239 4.65 -35.91 -17.68
CA GLY A 239 5.28 -36.17 -16.39
C GLY A 239 5.70 -34.91 -15.63
N LEU A 240 5.45 -33.72 -16.19
CA LEU A 240 5.73 -32.44 -15.54
C LEU A 240 4.45 -31.63 -15.27
N PRO A 241 4.43 -30.79 -14.22
CA PRO A 241 3.36 -29.82 -14.03
C PRO A 241 3.51 -28.64 -14.99
N GLY A 242 2.39 -28.16 -15.53
CA GLY A 242 2.36 -26.95 -16.36
C GLY A 242 2.72 -25.72 -15.54
N ARG A 243 3.53 -24.81 -16.11
CA ARG A 243 4.03 -23.62 -15.42
C ARG A 243 3.68 -22.35 -16.20
N LEU A 244 3.26 -21.29 -15.53
CA LEU A 244 3.03 -19.97 -16.12
C LEU A 244 4.05 -18.96 -15.60
N ASP A 245 4.72 -18.26 -16.52
CA ASP A 245 5.69 -17.21 -16.20
C ASP A 245 5.41 -15.93 -17.00
N ALA A 246 5.78 -14.79 -16.44
CA ALA A 246 5.86 -13.52 -17.16
C ALA A 246 7.23 -13.41 -17.85
N LEU A 247 7.23 -13.05 -19.14
CA LEU A 247 8.45 -12.89 -19.94
C LEU A 247 9.03 -11.49 -19.89
N ASN A 248 8.27 -10.50 -19.41
CA ASN A 248 8.71 -9.13 -19.21
C ASN A 248 8.16 -8.58 -17.89
N ALA A 249 8.72 -7.46 -17.45
CA ALA A 249 8.24 -6.77 -16.26
C ALA A 249 6.77 -6.35 -16.45
N PRO A 250 5.92 -6.52 -15.42
CA PRO A 250 4.52 -6.09 -15.46
C PRO A 250 4.41 -4.58 -15.25
N SER A 251 4.71 -3.82 -16.29
CA SER A 251 4.62 -2.35 -16.32
C SER A 251 3.66 -1.93 -17.42
N LEU A 252 2.80 -0.94 -17.14
CA LEU A 252 1.91 -0.37 -18.14
C LEU A 252 2.68 0.35 -19.25
N ALA A 253 3.85 0.91 -18.95
CA ALA A 253 4.77 1.48 -19.94
C ALA A 253 5.24 0.47 -21.00
N ASN A 254 5.23 -0.84 -20.71
CA ASN A 254 5.57 -1.87 -21.70
C ASN A 254 4.46 -2.10 -22.76
N GLY A 255 3.26 -1.53 -22.58
CA GLY A 255 2.10 -1.67 -23.48
C GLY A 255 1.42 -3.05 -23.48
N ALA A 256 2.14 -4.11 -23.06
CA ALA A 256 1.59 -5.44 -22.84
C ALA A 256 2.42 -6.25 -21.83
N LEU A 257 1.74 -7.16 -21.11
CA LEU A 257 2.39 -8.25 -20.39
C LEU A 257 2.53 -9.45 -21.31
N GLN A 258 3.73 -10.00 -21.41
CA GLN A 258 4.04 -11.21 -22.17
C GLN A 258 4.03 -12.39 -21.21
N LEU A 259 3.22 -13.41 -21.51
CA LEU A 259 3.08 -14.63 -20.71
C LEU A 259 3.61 -15.83 -21.49
N ALA A 260 4.23 -16.78 -20.77
CA ALA A 260 4.61 -18.08 -21.30
C ALA A 260 4.08 -19.19 -20.40
N ALA A 261 3.29 -20.10 -20.98
CA ALA A 261 2.94 -21.37 -20.37
C ALA A 261 3.92 -22.45 -20.89
N SER A 262 4.64 -23.10 -19.99
CA SER A 262 5.68 -24.09 -20.28
C SER A 262 5.37 -25.45 -19.66
N ASN A 263 6.18 -26.47 -19.99
CA ASN A 263 5.97 -27.88 -19.61
C ASN A 263 4.63 -28.44 -20.08
N LEU A 264 4.13 -27.96 -21.22
CA LEU A 264 2.87 -28.42 -21.79
C LEU A 264 3.10 -29.63 -22.72
N PRO A 265 2.08 -30.47 -22.95
CA PRO A 265 2.12 -31.43 -24.05
C PRO A 265 2.43 -30.73 -25.40
N PRO A 266 3.36 -31.25 -26.21
CA PRO A 266 3.72 -30.63 -27.49
C PRO A 266 2.50 -30.39 -28.41
N ASN A 267 2.49 -29.26 -29.13
CA ASN A 267 1.46 -28.91 -30.12
C ASN A 267 0.02 -28.76 -29.57
N THR A 268 -0.15 -28.73 -28.25
CA THR A 268 -1.45 -28.60 -27.60
C THR A 268 -2.05 -27.20 -27.72
N SER A 269 -3.38 -27.10 -27.69
CA SER A 269 -4.06 -25.81 -27.57
C SER A 269 -4.09 -25.35 -26.11
N CYS A 270 -3.73 -24.09 -25.87
CA CYS A 270 -3.64 -23.47 -24.55
C CYS A 270 -4.46 -22.16 -24.53
N THR A 271 -5.41 -22.05 -23.60
CA THR A 271 -6.24 -20.87 -23.37
C THR A 271 -5.69 -20.09 -22.18
N PHE A 272 -5.41 -18.80 -22.37
CA PHE A 272 -4.97 -17.89 -21.31
C PHE A 272 -6.16 -17.07 -20.80
N PHE A 273 -6.24 -16.92 -19.49
CA PHE A 273 -7.28 -16.15 -18.81
C PHE A 273 -6.76 -15.54 -17.52
N PHE A 274 -7.50 -14.58 -17.00
CA PHE A 274 -7.12 -13.85 -15.79
C PHE A 274 -8.35 -13.33 -15.04
N GLY A 275 -8.17 -12.93 -13.79
CA GLY A 275 -9.24 -12.44 -12.93
C GLY A 275 -8.71 -11.69 -11.72
N THR A 276 -9.63 -11.25 -10.86
CA THR A 276 -9.34 -10.33 -9.75
C THR A 276 -8.96 -11.05 -8.46
N GLU A 277 -9.26 -12.35 -8.34
CA GLU A 277 -9.12 -13.09 -7.09
C GLU A 277 -8.37 -14.41 -7.30
N ARG A 278 -7.69 -14.87 -6.24
CA ARG A 278 -7.01 -16.17 -6.17
C ARG A 278 -7.97 -17.22 -5.62
N THR A 279 -7.84 -18.44 -6.11
CA THR A 279 -8.50 -19.64 -5.57
C THR A 279 -7.59 -20.86 -5.76
N GLU A 280 -7.97 -22.00 -5.20
CA GLU A 280 -7.37 -23.31 -5.52
C GLU A 280 -8.47 -24.36 -5.41
N THR A 281 -9.18 -24.57 -6.52
CA THR A 281 -10.33 -25.49 -6.59
C THR A 281 -10.09 -26.52 -7.68
N PRO A 282 -10.30 -27.82 -7.42
CA PRO A 282 -10.16 -28.85 -8.44
C PRO A 282 -11.02 -28.56 -9.69
N LEU A 283 -10.42 -28.67 -10.87
CA LEU A 283 -11.08 -28.50 -12.16
C LEU A 283 -10.40 -29.36 -13.23
N GLY A 284 -11.14 -30.29 -13.84
CA GLY A 284 -10.56 -31.21 -14.81
C GLY A 284 -9.52 -32.12 -14.16
N ASN A 285 -8.33 -32.25 -14.76
CA ASN A 285 -7.23 -33.03 -14.18
C ASN A 285 -6.31 -32.20 -13.26
N GLY A 286 -6.60 -30.91 -13.05
CA GLY A 286 -5.79 -30.00 -12.24
C GLY A 286 -6.63 -29.09 -11.37
N ASN A 287 -6.12 -27.88 -11.12
CA ASN A 287 -6.72 -26.89 -10.25
C ASN A 287 -7.02 -25.60 -11.03
N LEU A 288 -8.20 -25.04 -10.85
CA LEU A 288 -8.47 -23.65 -11.17
C LEU A 288 -7.87 -22.77 -10.07
N CYS A 289 -7.04 -21.82 -10.46
CA CYS A 289 -6.32 -20.93 -9.54
C CYS A 289 -6.86 -19.50 -9.53
N VAL A 290 -7.73 -19.14 -10.48
CA VAL A 290 -8.24 -17.77 -10.68
C VAL A 290 -9.75 -17.74 -10.55
N THR A 291 -10.28 -16.74 -9.85
CA THR A 291 -11.72 -16.47 -9.71
C THR A 291 -12.02 -14.96 -9.78
N GLY A 292 -13.22 -14.57 -9.37
CA GLY A 292 -13.72 -13.19 -9.43
C GLY A 292 -14.19 -12.84 -10.84
N ASN A 293 -13.83 -11.64 -11.33
CA ASN A 293 -14.16 -11.23 -12.69
C ASN A 293 -13.23 -11.91 -13.71
N LEU A 294 -13.61 -13.09 -14.20
CA LEU A 294 -12.82 -13.88 -15.14
C LEU A 294 -12.93 -13.36 -16.58
N LEU A 295 -11.77 -13.09 -17.17
CA LEU A 295 -11.62 -12.54 -18.52
C LEU A 295 -10.67 -13.45 -19.33
N ARG A 296 -10.98 -13.64 -20.63
CA ARG A 296 -10.15 -14.46 -21.52
C ARG A 296 -9.22 -13.59 -22.36
N LEU A 297 -7.94 -13.97 -22.42
CA LEU A 297 -6.93 -13.38 -23.34
C LEU A 297 -6.89 -14.10 -24.70
N GLY A 298 -7.57 -15.24 -24.80
CA GLY A 298 -7.68 -16.08 -25.98
C GLY A 298 -6.74 -17.28 -25.96
N THR A 299 -6.55 -17.90 -27.13
CA THR A 299 -5.88 -19.20 -27.26
C THR A 299 -4.61 -19.11 -28.09
N SER A 300 -3.56 -19.80 -27.65
CA SER A 300 -2.33 -20.03 -28.40
C SER A 300 -2.06 -21.53 -28.53
N GLN A 301 -1.28 -21.92 -29.52
CA GLN A 301 -0.79 -23.30 -29.63
C GLN A 301 0.58 -23.40 -28.97
N ALA A 302 0.82 -24.48 -28.22
CA ALA A 302 2.14 -24.80 -27.70
C ALA A 302 3.07 -25.23 -28.85
N SER A 303 4.33 -24.81 -28.78
CA SER A 303 5.36 -25.26 -29.70
C SER A 303 5.65 -26.77 -29.54
N PRO A 304 6.47 -27.36 -30.41
CA PRO A 304 6.97 -28.72 -30.20
C PRO A 304 7.74 -28.89 -28.87
N GLY A 305 8.30 -27.81 -28.33
CA GLY A 305 8.96 -27.79 -27.03
C GLY A 305 8.00 -27.63 -25.83
N GLY A 306 6.68 -27.64 -26.05
CA GLY A 306 5.70 -27.54 -24.96
C GLY A 306 5.56 -26.13 -24.37
N VAL A 307 5.83 -25.08 -25.17
CA VAL A 307 5.72 -23.68 -24.73
C VAL A 307 4.69 -22.94 -25.58
N ALA A 308 3.70 -22.34 -24.93
CA ALA A 308 2.73 -21.43 -25.55
C ALA A 308 2.92 -20.02 -24.99
N THR A 309 2.89 -18.99 -25.84
CA THR A 309 3.01 -17.59 -25.39
C THR A 309 1.76 -16.78 -25.68
N ARG A 310 1.51 -15.73 -24.90
CA ARG A 310 0.41 -14.79 -25.10
C ARG A 310 0.74 -13.38 -24.62
N SER A 311 0.42 -12.40 -25.44
CA SER A 311 0.41 -10.99 -25.05
C SER A 311 -0.92 -10.61 -24.41
N ALA A 312 -0.90 -10.11 -23.18
CA ALA A 312 -1.99 -9.35 -22.59
C ALA A 312 -1.76 -7.86 -22.86
N SER A 313 -2.25 -7.38 -24.01
CA SER A 313 -2.19 -5.96 -24.36
C SER A 313 -3.09 -5.14 -23.45
N TYR A 314 -2.56 -4.09 -22.82
CA TYR A 314 -3.34 -3.28 -21.88
C TYR A 314 -4.43 -2.45 -22.58
N ALA A 315 -4.15 -1.99 -23.81
CA ALA A 315 -5.10 -1.25 -24.63
C ALA A 315 -6.32 -2.08 -25.07
N ASN A 316 -6.19 -3.41 -25.09
CA ASN A 316 -7.20 -4.34 -25.59
C ASN A 316 -7.65 -5.36 -24.52
N ALA A 317 -7.14 -5.25 -23.29
CA ALA A 317 -7.56 -6.11 -22.21
C ALA A 317 -9.06 -5.89 -21.99
N PRO A 318 -9.90 -6.94 -22.03
CA PRO A 318 -11.34 -6.77 -21.87
C PRO A 318 -11.65 -5.98 -20.58
N GLY A 319 -12.25 -4.79 -20.73
CA GLY A 319 -12.75 -3.98 -19.61
C GLY A 319 -11.84 -2.89 -19.04
N ASN A 320 -10.78 -2.41 -19.72
CA ASN A 320 -9.88 -1.36 -19.19
C ASN A 320 -9.38 -1.66 -17.75
N ALA A 321 -9.24 -2.93 -17.41
CA ALA A 321 -9.27 -3.35 -16.01
C ALA A 321 -7.88 -3.24 -15.33
N ILE A 322 -6.80 -3.29 -16.13
CA ILE A 322 -5.43 -3.27 -15.62
C ILE A 322 -4.97 -1.83 -15.46
N ASN A 323 -5.13 -1.31 -14.25
CA ASN A 323 -4.71 0.03 -13.83
C ASN A 323 -3.34 0.00 -13.13
N PRO A 324 -2.65 1.16 -13.02
CA PRO A 324 -1.47 1.26 -12.18
C PRO A 324 -1.75 0.69 -10.79
N PHE A 325 -0.82 -0.12 -10.29
CA PHE A 325 -0.86 -0.77 -8.98
C PHE A 325 -1.97 -1.80 -8.77
N SER A 326 -2.81 -2.05 -9.78
CA SER A 326 -3.77 -3.16 -9.71
C SER A 326 -3.02 -4.50 -9.74
N THR A 327 -3.56 -5.47 -8.99
CA THR A 327 -3.05 -6.85 -9.00
C THR A 327 -4.04 -7.76 -9.71
N TRP A 328 -3.55 -8.53 -10.67
CA TRP A 328 -4.35 -9.47 -11.45
C TRP A 328 -3.76 -10.88 -11.38
N CYS A 329 -4.63 -11.86 -11.47
CA CYS A 329 -4.33 -13.27 -11.32
C CYS A 329 -4.48 -13.97 -12.68
N PHE A 330 -3.39 -14.49 -13.25
CA PHE A 330 -3.35 -15.14 -14.57
C PHE A 330 -3.23 -16.66 -14.43
N GLN A 331 -3.81 -17.40 -15.38
CA GLN A 331 -3.63 -18.85 -15.51
C GLN A 331 -3.81 -19.28 -16.97
N ALA A 332 -3.24 -20.43 -17.32
CA ALA A 332 -3.47 -21.10 -18.59
C ALA A 332 -4.11 -22.49 -18.40
N GLN A 333 -5.08 -22.82 -19.26
CA GLN A 333 -5.66 -24.17 -19.39
C GLN A 333 -5.26 -24.75 -20.74
N TYR A 334 -4.80 -26.00 -20.78
CA TYR A 334 -4.35 -26.65 -22.00
C TYR A 334 -4.99 -28.03 -22.19
N ARG A 335 -5.10 -28.45 -23.45
CA ARG A 335 -5.59 -29.80 -23.79
C ARG A 335 -4.55 -30.83 -23.37
N ASN A 336 -5.00 -31.94 -22.81
CA ASN A 336 -4.14 -32.98 -22.24
C ASN A 336 -4.82 -34.36 -22.36
N VAL A 337 -5.19 -34.75 -23.59
CA VAL A 337 -5.98 -35.97 -23.85
C VAL A 337 -5.20 -37.24 -23.47
N ALA A 338 -3.89 -37.25 -23.67
CA ALA A 338 -3.03 -38.40 -23.37
C ALA A 338 -2.97 -38.76 -21.88
N ALA A 339 -3.32 -37.83 -20.98
CA ALA A 339 -3.43 -38.10 -19.54
C ALA A 339 -4.75 -38.77 -19.14
N GLY A 340 -5.70 -38.97 -20.06
CA GLY A 340 -7.04 -39.47 -19.76
C GLY A 340 -7.87 -38.49 -18.93
N GLY A 341 -8.93 -38.99 -18.29
CA GLY A 341 -9.82 -38.19 -17.44
C GLY A 341 -10.57 -37.11 -18.22
N ALA A 342 -10.52 -35.87 -17.74
CA ALA A 342 -11.22 -34.73 -18.33
C ALA A 342 -10.63 -34.26 -19.67
N GLY A 343 -9.43 -34.73 -20.04
CA GLY A 343 -8.77 -34.39 -21.30
C GLY A 343 -8.17 -32.98 -21.37
N PHE A 344 -8.11 -32.26 -20.24
CA PHE A 344 -7.42 -30.98 -20.09
C PHE A 344 -6.82 -30.86 -18.69
N ASN A 345 -5.81 -30.01 -18.56
CA ASN A 345 -5.15 -29.67 -17.31
C ASN A 345 -4.81 -28.16 -17.31
N GLN A 346 -4.32 -27.63 -16.20
CA GLN A 346 -3.99 -26.23 -16.01
C GLN A 346 -2.54 -26.04 -15.56
N THR A 347 -2.02 -24.83 -15.76
CA THR A 347 -0.79 -24.36 -15.12
C THR A 347 -1.07 -23.97 -13.67
N ASP A 348 -0.02 -23.64 -12.93
CA ASP A 348 -0.15 -22.84 -11.72
C ASP A 348 -0.70 -21.44 -12.03
N GLY A 349 -1.06 -20.71 -10.98
CA GLY A 349 -1.50 -19.32 -11.07
C GLY A 349 -0.31 -18.36 -10.98
N LEU A 350 -0.40 -17.23 -11.68
CA LEU A 350 0.58 -16.16 -11.61
C LEU A 350 -0.09 -14.86 -11.17
N ALA A 351 0.26 -14.34 -10.00
CA ALA A 351 -0.25 -13.06 -9.52
C ALA A 351 0.72 -11.94 -9.89
N VAL A 352 0.19 -10.89 -10.51
CA VAL A 352 0.97 -9.84 -11.13
C VAL A 352 0.42 -8.49 -10.70
N THR A 353 1.27 -7.67 -10.09
CA THR A 353 0.99 -6.27 -9.79
C THR A 353 1.61 -5.41 -10.88
N PHE A 354 0.82 -4.49 -11.44
CA PHE A 354 1.29 -3.64 -12.53
C PHE A 354 1.90 -2.34 -12.01
N SER A 355 3.15 -2.07 -12.37
CA SER A 355 3.68 -0.70 -12.24
C SER A 355 3.10 0.20 -13.34
N PRO A 356 3.16 1.52 -13.20
CA PRO A 356 2.86 2.46 -14.28
C PRO A 356 3.69 2.18 -15.55
#